data_AF-A0AAD7F254-F1
#
_entry.id   AF-A0AAD7F254-F1
#
_cell.length_a   1.000
_cell.length_b   1.000
_cell.length_c   1.000
_cell.angle_alpha   90.00
_cell.angle_beta   90.00
_cell.angle_gamma   90.00
#
_symmetry.space_group_name_H-M   'P 1'
#
loop_
_entity.id
_entity.type
_entity.pdbx_description
1 polymer ?
#
loop_
_entity_poly.entity_id
_entity_poly.type
_entity_poly.pdbx_seq_one_letter_code
_entity_poly.pdbx_strand_id
1 'polypeptide(L)'
;LPSEPKIFHGRESELSDILHLFSTGTPRIAILGTGGIGKTSLATALLHHPEITTRYAQNRFFVACNSAATKLELVNLIGAHLGLKPRKDLMQAVLQHFSNNSPSLLILDELETLWEPATSRSDIEELLSLLTDAENLALMARAERPAKVLWTRPFLRSLQPLDQEAAHLTFADIADSGHSEEEVDQILSLTDNLPLAISLLAHLADIEGCSNVLSRWDKEKTSLISEGLDKRSNLDLSISLSLSSPRIKLLPKSQELLSLLSMLPDGLADVDLIQSKLPLENVLQCKTALKSTALAYSDEHNRLKVLMPIREYLQQHQPPGDNLVQSLLKYFEEMLKFYVEYRGTQSTSSTIPRIKSNFMNIQNILQWGLKQKQPVLSNS
;
A
#
# COMPACT_ATOMS: atom_id res chain seq x y z
N LEU A 1 5.61 -14.05 -20.37
CA LEU A 1 5.70 -12.84 -19.54
C LEU A 1 4.35 -12.12 -19.58
N PRO A 2 3.93 -11.41 -18.51
CA PRO A 2 2.80 -10.51 -18.58
C PRO A 2 3.01 -9.40 -19.62
N SER A 3 1.93 -8.85 -20.16
CA SER A 3 1.99 -7.73 -21.12
C SER A 3 2.59 -6.49 -20.48
N GLU A 4 3.35 -5.74 -21.26
CA GLU A 4 3.88 -4.44 -20.86
C GLU A 4 2.75 -3.48 -20.47
N PRO A 5 2.87 -2.71 -19.37
CA PRO A 5 1.85 -1.74 -18.99
C PRO A 5 1.76 -0.66 -20.06
N LYS A 6 0.55 -0.38 -20.55
CA LYS A 6 0.33 0.64 -21.58
C LYS A 6 0.22 2.05 -21.03
N ILE A 7 -0.24 2.17 -19.80
CA ILE A 7 -0.31 3.42 -19.04
C ILE A 7 0.67 3.27 -17.88
N PHE A 8 1.76 4.04 -17.92
CA PHE A 8 2.86 3.95 -16.96
C PHE A 8 3.53 5.31 -16.82
N HIS A 9 3.13 6.06 -15.80
CA HIS A 9 3.62 7.41 -15.50
C HIS A 9 4.09 7.52 -14.05
N GLY A 10 5.05 8.40 -13.77
CA GLY A 10 5.46 8.77 -12.41
C GLY A 10 6.21 7.67 -11.67
N ARG A 11 6.91 6.79 -12.41
CA ARG A 11 7.67 5.64 -11.90
C ARG A 11 9.08 5.55 -12.50
N GLU A 12 9.48 6.58 -13.25
CA GLU A 12 10.74 6.67 -13.96
C GLU A 12 11.91 6.69 -12.96
N SER A 13 11.73 7.34 -11.81
CA SER A 13 12.75 7.42 -10.76
C SER A 13 13.03 6.05 -10.13
N GLU A 14 11.97 5.33 -9.75
CA GLU A 14 12.09 4.00 -9.16
C GLU A 14 12.58 2.97 -10.17
N LEU A 15 12.14 3.06 -11.42
CA LEU A 15 12.65 2.22 -12.49
C LEU A 15 14.15 2.46 -12.71
N SER A 16 14.59 3.72 -12.73
CA SER A 16 16.01 4.09 -12.86
C SER A 16 16.85 3.57 -11.68
N ASP A 17 16.35 3.71 -10.45
CA ASP A 17 17.00 3.17 -9.25
C ASP A 17 17.17 1.64 -9.35
N ILE A 18 16.14 0.94 -9.80
CA ILE A 18 16.18 -0.50 -10.01
C ILE A 18 17.21 -0.86 -11.09
N LEU A 19 17.16 -0.18 -12.25
CA LEU A 19 18.10 -0.42 -13.37
C LEU A 19 19.54 -0.20 -12.95
N HIS A 20 19.82 0.81 -12.13
CA HIS A 20 21.14 1.03 -11.54
C HIS A 20 21.60 -0.21 -10.75
N LEU A 21 20.73 -0.82 -9.91
CA LEU A 21 21.08 -2.04 -9.18
C LEU A 21 21.43 -3.20 -10.14
N PHE A 22 20.69 -3.35 -11.24
CA PHE A 22 21.00 -4.34 -12.28
C PHE A 22 22.33 -4.05 -13.00
N SER A 23 22.68 -2.78 -13.22
CA SER A 23 23.97 -2.42 -13.85
C SER A 23 25.18 -2.83 -12.99
N THR A 24 25.03 -2.86 -11.66
CA THR A 24 26.12 -3.14 -10.71
C THR A 24 26.31 -4.62 -10.35
N GLY A 25 25.41 -5.53 -10.75
CA GLY A 25 25.55 -6.94 -10.41
C GLY A 25 24.29 -7.76 -10.64
N THR A 26 24.06 -8.77 -9.80
CA THR A 26 22.88 -9.64 -9.81
C THR A 26 22.01 -9.30 -8.59
N PRO A 27 21.04 -8.38 -8.73
CA PRO A 27 20.38 -7.81 -7.56
C PRO A 27 19.26 -8.71 -6.99
N ARG A 28 19.01 -8.54 -5.69
CA ARG A 28 17.92 -9.14 -4.92
C ARG A 28 17.07 -7.98 -4.39
N ILE A 29 15.91 -7.74 -4.97
CA ILE A 29 15.11 -6.53 -4.76
C ILE A 29 13.75 -6.90 -4.20
N ALA A 30 13.34 -6.23 -3.12
CA ALA A 30 11.98 -6.29 -2.61
C ALA A 30 11.23 -5.02 -3.04
N ILE A 31 10.04 -5.16 -3.62
CA ILE A 31 9.15 -4.03 -3.92
C ILE A 31 8.09 -3.92 -2.83
N LEU A 32 8.04 -2.77 -2.16
CA LEU A 32 7.14 -2.49 -1.05
C LEU A 32 6.15 -1.38 -1.42
N GLY A 33 4.97 -1.40 -0.81
CA GLY A 33 3.94 -0.38 -0.99
C GLY A 33 2.54 -0.96 -0.80
N THR A 34 1.54 -0.08 -0.72
CA THR A 34 0.14 -0.47 -0.46
C THR A 34 -0.50 -1.24 -1.63
N GLY A 35 -1.67 -1.84 -1.39
CA GLY A 35 -2.48 -2.45 -2.45
C GLY A 35 -2.82 -1.42 -3.54
N GLY A 36 -2.76 -1.79 -4.82
CA GLY A 36 -3.08 -0.88 -5.93
C GLY A 36 -2.06 0.24 -6.23
N ILE A 37 -0.91 0.29 -5.55
CA ILE A 37 0.12 1.34 -5.75
C ILE A 37 0.95 1.20 -7.04
N GLY A 38 0.76 0.13 -7.81
CA GLY A 38 1.48 -0.13 -9.07
C GLY A 38 2.73 -1.02 -8.97
N LYS A 39 2.88 -1.82 -7.90
CA LYS A 39 4.04 -2.75 -7.72
C LYS A 39 4.20 -3.72 -8.90
N THR A 40 3.11 -4.36 -9.34
CA THR A 40 3.13 -5.28 -10.50
C THR A 40 3.46 -4.55 -11.79
N SER A 41 2.91 -3.34 -11.98
CA SER A 41 3.19 -2.52 -13.16
C SER A 41 4.67 -2.17 -13.25
N LEU A 42 5.30 -1.74 -12.14
CA LEU A 42 6.74 -1.48 -12.07
C LEU A 42 7.59 -2.72 -12.38
N ALA A 43 7.26 -3.85 -11.78
CA ALA A 43 7.94 -5.12 -12.04
C ALA A 43 7.81 -5.56 -13.51
N THR A 44 6.65 -5.32 -14.11
CA THR A 44 6.37 -5.69 -15.50
C THR A 44 7.06 -4.73 -16.48
N ALA A 45 7.05 -3.41 -16.21
CA ALA A 45 7.79 -2.42 -16.99
C ALA A 45 9.29 -2.76 -17.03
N LEU A 46 9.88 -3.15 -15.89
CA LEU A 46 11.26 -3.61 -15.82
C LEU A 46 11.53 -4.82 -16.74
N LEU A 47 10.64 -5.81 -16.78
CA LEU A 47 10.82 -7.01 -17.62
C LEU A 47 10.87 -6.71 -19.12
N HIS A 48 10.26 -5.61 -19.55
CA HIS A 48 10.23 -5.16 -20.94
C HIS A 48 11.27 -4.06 -21.23
N HIS A 49 11.93 -3.52 -20.20
CA HIS A 49 12.92 -2.45 -20.38
C HIS A 49 14.10 -2.90 -21.28
N PRO A 50 14.56 -2.09 -22.26
CA PRO A 50 15.59 -2.47 -23.22
C PRO A 50 16.89 -3.03 -22.60
N GLU A 51 17.35 -2.46 -21.49
CA GLU A 51 18.55 -2.95 -20.79
C GLU A 51 18.37 -4.36 -20.21
N ILE A 52 17.20 -4.62 -19.61
CA ILE A 52 16.86 -5.92 -19.05
C ILE A 52 16.64 -6.93 -20.17
N THR A 53 16.00 -6.51 -21.27
CA THR A 53 15.77 -7.39 -22.39
C THR A 53 17.06 -7.83 -23.09
N THR A 54 18.02 -6.90 -23.21
CA THR A 54 19.34 -7.16 -23.76
C THR A 54 20.14 -8.10 -22.86
N ARG A 55 20.12 -7.88 -21.55
CA ARG A 55 20.92 -8.64 -20.58
C ARG A 55 20.42 -10.07 -20.37
N TYR A 56 19.11 -10.24 -20.21
CA TYR A 56 18.53 -11.52 -19.80
C TYR A 56 17.89 -12.30 -20.96
N ALA A 57 17.64 -11.64 -22.11
CA ALA A 57 16.96 -12.25 -23.26
C ALA A 57 15.73 -13.05 -22.81
N GLN A 58 15.58 -14.32 -23.22
CA GLN A 58 14.41 -15.11 -22.83
C GLN A 58 14.42 -15.62 -21.38
N ASN A 59 15.51 -15.43 -20.62
CA ASN A 59 15.64 -15.89 -19.23
C ASN A 59 15.06 -14.88 -18.23
N ARG A 60 13.84 -14.44 -18.52
CA ARG A 60 13.05 -13.54 -17.71
C ARG A 60 11.79 -14.27 -17.32
N PHE A 61 11.58 -14.45 -16.03
CA PHE A 61 10.49 -15.26 -15.49
C PHE A 61 9.65 -14.41 -14.56
N PHE A 62 8.33 -14.46 -14.75
CA PHE A 62 7.36 -13.80 -13.89
C PHE A 62 6.44 -14.89 -13.35
N VAL A 63 6.41 -15.02 -12.02
CA VAL A 63 5.64 -16.04 -11.32
C VAL A 63 4.65 -15.36 -10.40
N ALA A 64 3.36 -15.50 -10.70
CA ALA A 64 2.28 -15.05 -9.82
C ALA A 64 2.08 -16.07 -8.69
N CYS A 65 2.53 -15.74 -7.48
CA CYS A 65 2.57 -16.66 -6.35
C CYS A 65 1.19 -16.95 -5.73
N ASN A 66 0.17 -16.15 -6.05
CA ASN A 66 -1.19 -16.29 -5.51
C ASN A 66 -1.87 -17.63 -5.85
N SER A 67 -1.37 -18.37 -6.85
CA SER A 67 -1.88 -19.67 -7.24
C SER A 67 -1.26 -20.85 -6.47
N ALA A 68 -0.33 -20.57 -5.56
CA ALA A 68 0.32 -21.58 -4.72
C ALA A 68 0.02 -21.27 -3.23
N ALA A 69 -0.08 -22.33 -2.43
CA ALA A 69 -0.28 -22.29 -0.98
C ALA A 69 0.91 -22.87 -0.19
N THR A 70 1.82 -23.59 -0.85
CA THR A 70 2.96 -24.27 -0.20
C THR A 70 4.29 -24.05 -0.93
N LYS A 71 5.42 -24.29 -0.23
CA LYS A 71 6.77 -24.31 -0.83
C LYS A 71 6.85 -25.24 -2.04
N LEU A 72 6.24 -26.42 -1.95
CA LEU A 72 6.24 -27.41 -3.02
C LEU A 72 5.48 -26.91 -4.26
N GLU A 73 4.32 -26.30 -4.06
CA GLU A 73 3.53 -25.72 -5.14
C GLU A 73 4.25 -24.54 -5.81
N LEU A 74 4.94 -23.69 -5.05
CA LEU A 74 5.76 -22.62 -5.60
C LEU A 74 6.92 -23.17 -6.43
N VAL A 75 7.60 -24.22 -5.96
CA VAL A 75 8.66 -24.89 -6.74
C VAL A 75 8.11 -25.49 -8.03
N ASN A 76 6.93 -26.12 -7.99
CA ASN A 76 6.26 -26.63 -9.18
C ASN A 76 5.92 -25.50 -10.16
N LEU A 77 5.43 -24.37 -9.65
CA LEU A 77 5.09 -23.21 -10.45
C LEU A 77 6.32 -22.59 -11.12
N ILE A 78 7.42 -22.41 -10.37
CA ILE A 78 8.69 -21.96 -10.94
C ILE A 78 9.18 -22.96 -11.99
N GLY A 79 9.19 -24.26 -11.67
CA GLY A 79 9.60 -25.32 -12.59
C GLY A 79 8.81 -25.30 -13.90
N ALA A 80 7.50 -25.08 -13.85
CA ALA A 80 6.65 -24.93 -15.03
C ALA A 80 7.05 -23.72 -15.90
N HIS A 81 7.35 -22.58 -15.28
CA HIS A 81 7.84 -21.39 -16.02
C HIS A 81 9.23 -21.60 -16.64
N LEU A 82 10.04 -22.47 -16.05
CA LEU A 82 11.33 -22.89 -16.60
C LEU A 82 11.22 -24.01 -17.66
N GLY A 83 10.00 -24.50 -17.95
CA GLY A 83 9.79 -25.63 -18.87
C GLY A 83 10.28 -26.98 -18.32
N LEU A 84 10.48 -27.10 -17.01
CA LEU A 84 10.91 -28.34 -16.36
C LEU A 84 9.73 -29.29 -16.14
N LYS A 85 9.93 -30.57 -16.42
CA LYS A 85 8.92 -31.61 -16.17
C LYS A 85 8.81 -31.90 -14.65
N PRO A 86 7.59 -32.16 -14.13
CA PRO A 86 7.42 -32.61 -12.75
C PRO A 86 8.26 -33.86 -12.45
N ARG A 87 9.05 -33.81 -11.38
CA ARG A 87 9.95 -34.89 -10.94
C ARG A 87 10.20 -34.79 -9.43
N LYS A 88 10.68 -35.88 -8.81
CA LYS A 88 10.88 -35.95 -7.34
C LYS A 88 11.90 -34.92 -6.84
N ASP A 89 12.92 -34.64 -7.63
CA ASP A 89 14.03 -33.72 -7.37
C ASP A 89 13.86 -32.38 -8.11
N LEU A 90 12.61 -31.94 -8.36
CA LEU A 90 12.34 -30.73 -9.14
C LEU A 90 13.02 -29.48 -8.55
N MET A 91 13.08 -29.35 -7.22
CA MET A 91 13.80 -28.26 -6.57
C MET A 91 15.27 -28.22 -7.00
N GLN A 92 15.95 -29.37 -7.00
CA GLN A 92 17.35 -29.43 -7.42
C GLN A 92 17.51 -29.08 -8.89
N ALA A 93 16.57 -29.50 -9.75
CA ALA A 93 16.55 -29.15 -11.16
C ALA A 93 16.33 -27.64 -11.38
N VAL A 94 15.46 -27.00 -10.59
CA VAL A 94 15.24 -25.54 -10.60
C VAL A 94 16.52 -24.80 -10.19
N LEU A 95 17.17 -25.21 -9.10
CA LEU A 95 18.42 -24.60 -8.64
C LEU A 95 19.53 -24.76 -9.69
N GLN A 96 19.70 -25.96 -10.24
CA GLN A 96 20.67 -26.23 -11.31
C GLN A 96 20.40 -25.40 -12.57
N HIS A 97 19.12 -25.18 -12.92
CA HIS A 97 18.76 -24.33 -14.04
C HIS A 97 19.28 -22.90 -13.82
N PHE A 98 19.13 -22.33 -12.63
CA PHE A 98 19.61 -20.98 -12.36
C PHE A 98 21.13 -20.89 -12.18
N SER A 99 21.79 -21.93 -11.66
CA SER A 99 23.25 -21.94 -11.50
C SER A 99 24.00 -22.15 -12.82
N ASN A 100 23.53 -23.03 -13.69
CA ASN A 100 24.30 -23.50 -14.84
C ASN A 100 24.00 -22.76 -16.15
N ASN A 101 22.91 -22.00 -16.21
CA ASN A 101 22.52 -21.27 -17.41
C ASN A 101 22.99 -19.81 -17.40
N SER A 102 22.74 -19.13 -18.52
CA SER A 102 22.90 -17.70 -18.66
C SER A 102 22.16 -16.90 -17.57
N PRO A 103 22.59 -15.65 -17.30
CA PRO A 103 21.96 -14.78 -16.32
C PRO A 103 20.43 -14.82 -16.44
N SER A 104 19.76 -14.96 -15.30
CA SER A 104 18.30 -15.11 -15.23
C SER A 104 17.71 -14.07 -14.30
N LEU A 105 16.51 -13.58 -14.63
CA LEU A 105 15.71 -12.71 -13.78
C LEU A 105 14.43 -13.45 -13.39
N LEU A 106 14.21 -13.65 -12.09
CA LEU A 106 12.98 -14.20 -11.54
C LEU A 106 12.23 -13.13 -10.74
N ILE A 107 10.99 -12.86 -11.14
CA ILE A 107 10.05 -12.02 -10.40
C ILE A 107 9.01 -12.92 -9.72
N LEU A 108 8.93 -12.83 -8.39
CA LEU A 108 7.91 -13.45 -7.56
C LEU A 108 6.86 -12.38 -7.19
N ASP A 109 5.79 -12.33 -7.97
CA ASP A 109 4.67 -11.40 -7.78
C ASP A 109 3.70 -11.97 -6.73
N GLU A 110 3.16 -11.11 -5.86
CA GLU A 110 2.24 -11.51 -4.79
C GLU A 110 2.82 -12.57 -3.82
N LEU A 111 4.14 -12.59 -3.60
CA LEU A 111 4.78 -13.53 -2.68
C LEU A 111 4.29 -13.36 -1.23
N GLU A 112 3.78 -12.17 -0.88
CA GLU A 112 3.17 -11.90 0.42
C GLU A 112 2.09 -12.93 0.80
N THR A 113 1.31 -13.45 -0.14
CA THR A 113 0.24 -14.42 0.15
C THR A 113 0.77 -15.75 0.70
N LEU A 114 1.96 -16.16 0.25
CA LEU A 114 2.65 -17.38 0.67
C LEU A 114 3.56 -17.17 1.88
N TRP A 115 4.21 -16.01 1.98
CA TRP A 115 5.22 -15.74 2.99
C TRP A 115 4.66 -15.18 4.30
N GLU A 116 3.54 -14.45 4.26
CA GLU A 116 2.92 -13.87 5.47
C GLU A 116 2.43 -14.92 6.50
N PRO A 117 1.82 -16.06 6.12
CA PRO A 117 1.39 -17.06 7.08
C PRO A 117 2.57 -17.67 7.86
N ALA A 118 2.47 -17.68 9.19
CA ALA A 118 3.54 -18.18 10.06
C ALA A 118 3.90 -19.66 9.79
N THR A 119 2.94 -20.45 9.32
CA THR A 119 3.12 -21.88 8.99
C THR A 119 4.01 -22.12 7.78
N SER A 120 4.04 -21.19 6.81
CA SER A 120 4.83 -21.32 5.57
C SER A 120 6.06 -20.41 5.55
N ARG A 121 6.12 -19.39 6.41
CA ARG A 121 7.17 -18.36 6.40
C ARG A 121 8.59 -18.91 6.35
N SER A 122 8.95 -19.81 7.27
CA SER A 122 10.31 -20.37 7.34
C SER A 122 10.67 -21.18 6.09
N ASP A 123 9.70 -21.91 5.54
CA ASP A 123 9.88 -22.76 4.37
C ASP A 123 10.10 -21.92 3.10
N ILE A 124 9.34 -20.83 2.96
CA ILE A 124 9.49 -19.87 1.87
C ILE A 124 10.84 -19.14 1.99
N GLU A 125 11.23 -18.70 3.18
CA GLU A 125 12.54 -18.07 3.40
C GLU A 125 13.72 -19.00 3.10
N GLU A 126 13.60 -20.28 3.44
CA GLU A 126 14.60 -21.28 3.06
C GLU A 126 14.67 -21.48 1.54
N LEU A 127 13.51 -21.54 0.85
CA LEU A 127 13.48 -21.60 -0.60
C LEU A 127 14.15 -20.39 -1.24
N LEU A 128 13.84 -19.18 -0.75
CA LEU A 128 14.45 -17.95 -1.26
C LEU A 128 15.96 -17.95 -1.03
N SER A 129 16.42 -18.39 0.15
CA SER A 129 17.85 -18.56 0.44
C SER A 129 18.52 -19.44 -0.62
N LEU A 130 17.96 -20.63 -0.88
CA LEU A 130 18.48 -21.57 -1.86
C LEU A 130 18.49 -21.00 -3.29
N LEU A 131 17.43 -20.30 -3.69
CA LEU A 131 17.39 -19.63 -5.00
C LEU A 131 18.48 -18.57 -5.10
N THR A 132 18.70 -17.81 -4.02
CA THR A 132 19.67 -16.71 -4.01
C THR A 132 21.13 -17.14 -3.90
N ASP A 133 21.40 -18.42 -3.64
CA ASP A 133 22.75 -19.01 -3.73
C ASP A 133 23.22 -19.12 -5.19
N ALA A 134 22.30 -19.10 -6.17
CA ALA A 134 22.65 -19.01 -7.58
C ALA A 134 23.13 -17.59 -7.94
N GLU A 135 24.44 -17.42 -8.15
CA GLU A 135 25.06 -16.12 -8.47
C GLU A 135 24.55 -15.47 -9.77
N ASN A 136 24.00 -16.28 -10.68
CA ASN A 136 23.45 -15.86 -11.96
C ASN A 136 21.96 -15.47 -11.88
N LEU A 137 21.31 -15.61 -10.71
CA LEU A 137 19.89 -15.32 -10.53
C LEU A 137 19.66 -13.96 -9.88
N ALA A 138 19.17 -13.01 -10.68
CA ALA A 138 18.56 -11.81 -10.14
C ALA A 138 17.15 -12.13 -9.65
N LEU A 139 16.82 -11.70 -8.44
CA LEU A 139 15.55 -11.97 -7.80
C LEU A 139 14.84 -10.66 -7.51
N MET A 140 13.58 -10.57 -7.90
CA MET A 140 12.67 -9.52 -7.46
C MET A 140 11.46 -10.15 -6.79
N ALA A 141 11.11 -9.68 -5.60
CA ALA A 141 9.96 -10.18 -4.86
C ALA A 141 9.06 -9.04 -4.42
N ARG A 142 7.75 -9.22 -4.54
CA ARG A 142 6.77 -8.41 -3.80
C ARG A 142 6.51 -9.09 -2.47
N ALA A 143 7.21 -8.62 -1.45
CA ALA A 143 7.04 -9.01 -0.05
C ALA A 143 7.91 -8.06 0.79
N GLU A 144 7.64 -7.96 2.08
CA GLU A 144 8.44 -7.11 2.97
C GLU A 144 9.75 -7.80 3.37
N ARG A 145 10.67 -7.93 2.40
CA ARG A 145 12.04 -8.45 2.58
C ARG A 145 12.10 -9.70 3.49
N PRO A 146 11.63 -10.86 3.01
CA PRO A 146 11.81 -12.16 3.68
C PRO A 146 13.21 -12.34 4.27
N ALA A 147 13.30 -12.98 5.44
CA ALA A 147 14.58 -13.28 6.06
C ALA A 147 15.36 -14.33 5.23
N LYS A 148 16.62 -14.56 5.61
CA LYS A 148 17.56 -15.47 4.91
C LYS A 148 17.92 -15.06 3.48
N VAL A 149 17.50 -13.87 3.04
CA VAL A 149 17.93 -13.27 1.77
C VAL A 149 18.79 -12.04 2.05
N LEU A 150 19.97 -11.97 1.45
CA LEU A 150 20.81 -10.77 1.46
C LEU A 150 20.30 -9.76 0.42
N TRP A 151 19.27 -9.01 0.77
CA TRP A 151 18.68 -7.99 -0.10
C TRP A 151 19.70 -6.92 -0.50
N THR A 152 19.74 -6.59 -1.80
CA THR A 152 20.69 -5.63 -2.37
C THR A 152 20.45 -4.22 -1.84
N ARG A 153 21.54 -3.49 -1.58
CA ARG A 153 21.52 -2.10 -1.10
C ARG A 153 21.96 -1.11 -2.21
N PRO A 154 21.46 0.14 -2.19
CA PRO A 154 20.44 0.68 -1.28
C PRO A 154 19.08 -0.02 -1.47
N PHE A 155 18.28 -0.06 -0.40
CA PHE A 155 16.95 -0.65 -0.51
C PHE A 155 16.04 0.28 -1.31
N LEU A 156 15.24 -0.30 -2.20
CA LEU A 156 14.17 0.43 -2.85
C LEU A 156 13.22 0.96 -1.78
N ARG A 157 12.89 2.25 -1.84
CA ARG A 157 11.92 2.86 -0.94
C ARG A 157 10.53 2.27 -1.22
N SER A 158 9.67 2.28 -0.21
CA SER A 158 8.27 1.91 -0.45
C SER A 158 7.68 2.85 -1.48
N LEU A 159 6.99 2.30 -2.48
CA LEU A 159 6.32 3.10 -3.50
C LEU A 159 5.31 4.02 -2.82
N GLN A 160 5.32 5.28 -3.26
CA GLN A 160 4.37 6.31 -2.83
C GLN A 160 3.26 6.45 -3.88
N PRO A 161 2.15 7.12 -3.56
CA PRO A 161 1.19 7.53 -4.58
C PRO A 161 1.85 8.32 -5.71
N LEU A 162 1.17 8.45 -6.85
CA LEU A 162 1.70 9.24 -7.95
C LEU A 162 1.79 10.71 -7.53
N ASP A 163 2.75 11.42 -8.11
CA ASP A 163 2.68 12.88 -8.10
C ASP A 163 1.46 13.36 -8.92
N GLN A 164 1.14 14.64 -8.79
CA GLN A 164 -0.04 15.21 -9.41
C GLN A 164 0.03 15.11 -10.94
N GLU A 165 1.19 15.40 -11.54
CA GLU A 165 1.38 15.37 -13.00
C GLU A 165 1.14 13.96 -13.56
N ALA A 166 1.77 12.94 -12.98
CA ALA A 166 1.57 11.56 -13.37
C ALA A 166 0.13 11.07 -13.10
N ALA A 167 -0.54 11.57 -12.07
CA ALA A 167 -1.94 11.27 -11.80
C ALA A 167 -2.87 11.84 -12.89
N HIS A 168 -2.65 13.08 -13.34
CA HIS A 168 -3.37 13.68 -14.47
C HIS A 168 -3.11 12.94 -15.77
N LEU A 169 -1.85 12.62 -16.08
CA LEU A 169 -1.50 11.86 -17.29
C LEU A 169 -2.16 10.48 -17.29
N THR A 170 -2.15 9.79 -16.14
CA THR A 170 -2.83 8.50 -15.97
C THR A 170 -4.33 8.63 -16.17
N PHE A 171 -4.96 9.69 -15.66
CA PHE A 171 -6.39 9.95 -15.86
C PHE A 171 -6.71 10.21 -17.34
N ALA A 172 -5.92 11.08 -18.00
CA ALA A 172 -6.11 11.48 -19.39
C ALA A 172 -5.89 10.35 -20.40
N ASP A 173 -5.02 9.38 -20.10
CA ASP A 173 -4.85 8.19 -20.93
C ASP A 173 -6.03 7.20 -20.81
N ILE A 174 -6.91 7.37 -19.82
CA ILE A 174 -8.05 6.47 -19.55
C ILE A 174 -9.39 7.11 -19.95
N ALA A 175 -9.60 8.38 -19.62
CA ALA A 175 -10.85 9.10 -19.86
C ALA A 175 -10.65 10.15 -20.96
N ASP A 176 -11.56 10.18 -21.94
CA ASP A 176 -11.48 11.08 -23.09
C ASP A 176 -11.58 12.57 -22.70
N SER A 177 -11.09 13.43 -23.60
CA SER A 177 -11.14 14.88 -23.42
C SER A 177 -12.58 15.41 -23.45
N GLY A 178 -12.98 16.14 -22.42
CA GLY A 178 -14.34 16.68 -22.27
C GLY A 178 -14.69 17.12 -20.85
N HIS A 179 -13.83 16.80 -19.89
CA HIS A 179 -13.95 17.19 -18.48
C HIS A 179 -13.19 18.49 -18.21
N SER A 180 -13.70 19.28 -17.27
CA SER A 180 -12.94 20.44 -16.79
C SER A 180 -11.76 20.00 -15.93
N GLU A 181 -10.65 20.74 -15.99
CA GLU A 181 -9.46 20.48 -15.17
C GLU A 181 -9.79 20.48 -13.67
N GLU A 182 -10.68 21.38 -13.25
CA GLU A 182 -11.18 21.47 -11.87
C GLU A 182 -11.91 20.19 -11.41
N GLU A 183 -12.72 19.57 -12.27
CA GLU A 183 -13.41 18.32 -11.94
C GLU A 183 -12.45 17.14 -11.87
N VAL A 184 -11.44 17.11 -12.75
CA VAL A 184 -10.39 16.09 -12.72
C VAL A 184 -9.58 16.22 -11.43
N ASP A 185 -9.17 17.43 -11.06
CA ASP A 185 -8.49 17.72 -9.79
C ASP A 185 -9.31 17.23 -8.59
N GLN A 186 -10.61 17.50 -8.60
CA GLN A 186 -11.52 17.03 -7.55
C GLN A 186 -11.52 15.50 -7.48
N ILE A 187 -11.66 14.79 -8.61
CA ILE A 187 -11.62 13.33 -8.61
C ILE A 187 -10.28 12.80 -8.11
N LEU A 188 -9.15 13.34 -8.59
CA LEU A 188 -7.83 12.90 -8.18
C LEU A 188 -7.62 13.09 -6.67
N SER A 189 -8.14 14.19 -6.09
CA SER A 189 -8.09 14.44 -4.65
C SER A 189 -8.81 13.36 -3.81
N LEU A 190 -9.82 12.67 -4.37
CA LEU A 190 -10.54 11.59 -3.70
C LEU A 190 -9.73 10.27 -3.67
N THR A 191 -8.73 10.16 -4.52
CA THR A 191 -7.91 8.94 -4.68
C THR A 191 -6.62 8.96 -3.87
N ASP A 192 -6.23 10.10 -3.29
CA ASP A 192 -4.87 10.35 -2.78
C ASP A 192 -3.79 9.93 -3.81
N ASN A 193 -4.06 10.14 -5.10
CA ASN A 193 -3.24 9.74 -6.25
C ASN A 193 -2.85 8.25 -6.28
N LEU A 194 -3.67 7.37 -5.70
CA LEU A 194 -3.46 5.92 -5.77
C LEU A 194 -3.76 5.40 -7.19
N PRO A 195 -2.80 4.82 -7.93
CA PRO A 195 -3.00 4.41 -9.33
C PRO A 195 -4.26 3.60 -9.60
N LEU A 196 -4.53 2.56 -8.79
CA LEU A 196 -5.72 1.74 -8.96
C LEU A 196 -7.01 2.55 -8.79
N ALA A 197 -7.07 3.45 -7.82
CA ALA A 197 -8.25 4.30 -7.60
C ALA A 197 -8.42 5.34 -8.71
N ILE A 198 -7.31 5.91 -9.21
CA ILE A 198 -7.33 6.80 -10.40
C ILE A 198 -7.92 6.05 -11.58
N SER A 199 -7.41 4.85 -11.91
CA SER A 199 -7.89 4.10 -13.06
C SER A 199 -9.38 3.74 -12.95
N LEU A 200 -9.84 3.36 -11.76
CA LEU A 200 -11.25 3.02 -11.54
C LEU A 200 -12.17 4.25 -11.69
N LEU A 201 -11.80 5.39 -11.10
CA LEU A 201 -12.61 6.62 -11.23
C LEU A 201 -12.51 7.23 -12.62
N ALA A 202 -11.37 7.12 -13.31
CA ALA A 202 -11.22 7.58 -14.68
C ALA A 202 -12.11 6.77 -15.64
N HIS A 203 -12.14 5.43 -15.52
CA HIS A 203 -13.06 4.62 -16.31
C HIS A 203 -14.54 4.93 -16.04
N LEU A 204 -14.90 5.23 -14.79
CA LEU A 204 -16.26 5.68 -14.50
C LEU A 204 -16.53 7.06 -15.10
N ALA A 205 -15.61 8.01 -14.95
CA ALA A 205 -15.73 9.36 -15.49
C ALA A 205 -15.87 9.36 -17.02
N ASP A 206 -15.18 8.45 -17.72
CA ASP A 206 -15.31 8.24 -19.16
C ASP A 206 -16.73 7.80 -19.57
N ILE A 207 -17.38 6.97 -18.73
CA ILE A 207 -18.73 6.43 -19.00
C ILE A 207 -19.84 7.41 -18.61
N GLU A 208 -19.76 8.01 -17.42
CA GLU A 208 -20.86 8.80 -16.83
C GLU A 208 -20.55 10.30 -16.68
N GLY A 209 -19.31 10.73 -16.87
CA GLY A 209 -18.86 12.11 -16.70
C GLY A 209 -18.41 12.44 -15.27
N CYS A 210 -17.39 13.30 -15.13
CA CYS A 210 -16.81 13.66 -13.82
C CYS A 210 -17.84 14.20 -12.82
N SER A 211 -18.75 15.09 -13.24
CA SER A 211 -19.74 15.68 -12.33
C SER A 211 -20.66 14.60 -11.71
N ASN A 212 -21.02 13.57 -12.48
CA ASN A 212 -21.83 12.47 -12.00
C ASN A 212 -21.04 11.59 -11.01
N VAL A 213 -19.80 11.23 -11.35
CA VAL A 213 -18.89 10.49 -10.46
C VAL A 213 -18.75 11.22 -9.12
N LEU A 214 -18.48 12.53 -9.15
CA LEU A 214 -18.34 13.36 -7.95
C LEU A 214 -19.63 13.37 -7.11
N SER A 215 -20.79 13.47 -7.75
CA SER A 215 -22.09 13.46 -7.06
C SER A 215 -22.40 12.12 -6.39
N ARG A 216 -22.00 11.00 -7.02
CA ARG A 216 -22.21 9.64 -6.50
C ARG A 216 -21.21 9.30 -5.41
N TRP A 217 -19.97 9.74 -5.56
CA TRP A 217 -18.93 9.53 -4.55
C TRP A 217 -19.36 10.03 -3.17
N ASP A 218 -20.10 11.13 -3.08
CA ASP A 218 -20.55 11.63 -1.78
C ASP A 218 -21.42 10.62 -1.01
N LYS A 219 -22.19 9.79 -1.73
CA LYS A 219 -23.09 8.78 -1.16
C LYS A 219 -22.45 7.40 -1.06
N GLU A 220 -21.73 6.99 -2.11
CA GLU A 220 -21.26 5.61 -2.29
C GLU A 220 -19.81 5.41 -1.79
N LYS A 221 -18.99 6.46 -1.76
CA LYS A 221 -17.55 6.41 -1.42
C LYS A 221 -16.83 5.27 -2.16
N THR A 222 -16.06 4.43 -1.46
CA THR A 222 -15.28 3.35 -2.09
C THR A 222 -16.13 2.26 -2.72
N SER A 223 -17.39 2.09 -2.28
CA SER A 223 -18.32 1.14 -2.91
C SER A 223 -18.55 1.48 -4.39
N LEU A 224 -18.48 2.76 -4.77
CA LEU A 224 -18.62 3.22 -6.17
C LEU A 224 -17.66 2.49 -7.12
N ILE A 225 -16.43 2.28 -6.67
CA ILE A 225 -15.34 1.69 -7.47
C ILE A 225 -15.11 0.20 -7.17
N SER A 226 -15.92 -0.38 -6.29
CA SER A 226 -15.85 -1.79 -5.90
C SER A 226 -16.93 -2.67 -6.55
N GLU A 227 -17.95 -2.06 -7.16
CA GLU A 227 -19.03 -2.76 -7.87
C GLU A 227 -18.77 -2.97 -9.39
N GLY A 228 -17.63 -2.49 -9.91
CA GLY A 228 -17.28 -2.57 -11.34
C GLY A 228 -16.82 -3.97 -11.80
N LEU A 229 -17.36 -4.37 -12.96
CA LEU A 229 -17.16 -5.52 -13.89
C LEU A 229 -16.08 -6.61 -13.69
N ASP A 230 -15.05 -6.47 -12.85
CA ASP A 230 -14.02 -7.50 -12.67
C ASP A 230 -13.59 -7.67 -11.20
N LYS A 231 -13.67 -8.91 -10.68
CA LYS A 231 -13.30 -9.24 -9.28
C LYS A 231 -11.82 -8.97 -8.97
N ARG A 232 -11.00 -8.78 -10.00
CA ARG A 232 -9.55 -8.51 -9.91
C ARG A 232 -9.20 -7.03 -9.73
N SER A 233 -10.13 -6.11 -10.02
CA SER A 233 -9.95 -4.66 -9.88
C SER A 233 -10.75 -4.09 -8.69
N ASN A 234 -11.06 -4.91 -7.69
CA ASN A 234 -11.84 -4.47 -6.54
C ASN A 234 -10.91 -3.89 -5.45
N LEU A 235 -10.89 -2.57 -5.33
CA LEU A 235 -10.09 -1.87 -4.34
C LEU A 235 -10.41 -2.37 -2.92
N ASP A 236 -11.69 -2.52 -2.57
CA ASP A 236 -12.14 -3.09 -1.29
C ASP A 236 -11.62 -4.52 -1.06
N LEU A 237 -11.52 -5.34 -2.12
CA LEU A 237 -10.90 -6.67 -1.99
C LEU A 237 -9.41 -6.56 -1.61
N SER A 238 -8.66 -5.64 -2.25
CA SER A 238 -7.25 -5.44 -1.91
C SER A 238 -7.04 -4.92 -0.48
N ILE A 239 -7.95 -4.06 -0.01
CA ILE A 239 -7.95 -3.53 1.36
C ILE A 239 -8.31 -4.64 2.35
N SER A 240 -9.38 -5.38 2.10
CA SER A 240 -9.85 -6.48 2.96
C SER A 240 -8.84 -7.62 3.08
N LEU A 241 -8.12 -7.95 2.00
CA LEU A 241 -7.01 -8.90 2.03
C LEU A 241 -5.86 -8.41 2.92
N SER A 242 -5.51 -7.12 2.82
CA SER A 242 -4.47 -6.50 3.64
C SER A 242 -4.86 -6.48 5.13
N LEU A 243 -6.12 -6.18 5.44
CA LEU A 243 -6.70 -6.24 6.80
C LEU A 243 -6.73 -7.67 7.35
N SER A 244 -6.91 -8.67 6.47
CA SER A 244 -6.96 -10.08 6.83
C SER A 244 -5.58 -10.72 7.01
N SER A 245 -4.50 -9.95 6.83
CA SER A 245 -3.13 -10.44 6.95
C SER A 245 -2.86 -10.99 8.37
N PRO A 246 -2.04 -12.05 8.50
CA PRO A 246 -1.66 -12.63 9.79
C PRO A 246 -1.13 -11.60 10.79
N ARG A 247 -0.36 -10.60 10.33
CA ARG A 247 0.23 -9.57 11.21
C ARG A 247 -0.81 -8.68 11.88
N ILE A 248 -1.85 -8.30 11.15
CA ILE A 248 -2.95 -7.50 11.71
C ILE A 248 -3.78 -8.38 12.64
N LYS A 249 -4.07 -9.62 12.26
CA LYS A 249 -4.82 -10.58 13.09
C LYS A 249 -4.12 -10.89 14.42
N LEU A 250 -2.78 -10.93 14.43
CA LEU A 250 -1.99 -11.15 15.64
C LEU A 250 -2.00 -9.93 16.59
N LEU A 251 -2.31 -8.74 16.09
CA LEU A 251 -2.35 -7.51 16.87
C LEU A 251 -3.70 -6.78 16.62
N PRO A 252 -4.82 -7.24 17.21
CA PRO A 252 -6.14 -6.64 17.00
C PRO A 252 -6.21 -5.14 17.30
N LYS A 253 -5.40 -4.66 18.26
CA LYS A 253 -5.24 -3.23 18.57
C LYS A 253 -4.69 -2.40 17.41
N SER A 254 -4.00 -3.01 16.46
CA SER A 254 -3.58 -2.35 15.21
C SER A 254 -4.77 -2.00 14.34
N GLN A 255 -5.78 -2.86 14.29
CA GLN A 255 -7.00 -2.60 13.55
C GLN A 255 -7.81 -1.47 14.21
N GLU A 256 -7.90 -1.46 15.54
CA GLU A 256 -8.50 -0.33 16.28
C GLU A 256 -7.76 1.01 16.02
N LEU A 257 -6.42 0.99 16.02
CA LEU A 257 -5.62 2.16 15.65
C LEU A 257 -5.87 2.61 14.21
N LEU A 258 -5.96 1.67 13.29
CA LEU A 258 -6.21 1.94 11.87
C LEU A 258 -7.60 2.55 11.65
N SER A 259 -8.64 2.00 12.31
CA SER A 259 -9.98 2.58 12.33
C SER A 259 -9.97 3.99 12.91
N LEU A 260 -9.20 4.27 13.95
CA LEU A 260 -9.07 5.63 14.50
C LEU A 260 -8.41 6.57 13.47
N LEU A 261 -7.31 6.15 12.86
CA LEU A 261 -6.60 6.91 11.82
C LEU A 261 -7.48 7.21 10.59
N SER A 262 -8.49 6.38 10.31
CA SER A 262 -9.45 6.64 9.23
C SER A 262 -10.16 7.99 9.37
N MET A 263 -10.40 8.44 10.61
CA MET A 263 -11.03 9.73 10.92
C MET A 263 -10.06 10.92 10.91
N LEU A 264 -8.76 10.69 10.70
CA LEU A 264 -7.68 11.66 10.94
C LEU A 264 -6.93 12.01 9.64
N PRO A 265 -7.40 12.98 8.84
CA PRO A 265 -6.78 13.38 7.58
C PRO A 265 -5.33 13.83 7.72
N ASP A 266 -4.96 14.44 8.84
CA ASP A 266 -3.59 14.90 9.08
C ASP A 266 -2.69 13.76 9.60
N GLY A 267 -3.23 12.56 9.81
CA GLY A 267 -2.55 11.46 10.49
C GLY A 267 -2.13 11.81 11.93
N LEU A 268 -1.23 11.03 12.53
CA LEU A 268 -0.72 11.30 13.89
C LEU A 268 0.80 11.20 13.96
N ALA A 269 1.43 12.14 14.65
CA ALA A 269 2.84 12.03 15.03
C ALA A 269 3.01 11.07 16.22
N ASP A 270 4.22 10.54 16.43
CA ASP A 270 4.51 9.64 17.55
C ASP A 270 4.25 10.28 18.91
N VAL A 271 4.55 11.58 19.03
CA VAL A 271 4.24 12.35 20.24
C VAL A 271 2.74 12.38 20.52
N ASP A 272 1.91 12.49 19.49
CA ASP A 272 0.45 12.53 19.64
C ASP A 272 -0.10 11.14 19.96
N LEU A 273 0.43 10.07 19.34
CA LEU A 273 0.08 8.68 19.66
C LEU A 273 0.37 8.33 21.12
N ILE A 274 1.48 8.82 21.67
CA ILE A 274 1.89 8.55 23.05
C ILE A 274 1.11 9.43 24.04
N GLN A 275 0.98 10.73 23.77
CA GLN A 275 0.37 11.68 24.71
C GLN A 275 -1.16 11.60 24.77
N SER A 276 -1.81 11.14 23.70
CA SER A 276 -3.26 10.95 23.67
C SER A 276 -3.75 9.83 24.60
N LYS A 277 -2.84 9.01 25.17
CA LYS A 277 -3.15 7.93 26.11
C LYS A 277 -4.32 7.05 25.63
N LEU A 278 -4.31 6.72 24.34
CA LEU A 278 -5.32 5.87 23.74
C LEU A 278 -5.41 4.54 24.51
N PRO A 279 -6.60 3.95 24.66
CA PRO A 279 -6.79 2.62 25.26
C PRO A 279 -6.31 1.50 24.31
N LEU A 280 -5.08 1.62 23.82
CA LEU A 280 -4.39 0.71 22.92
C LEU A 280 -3.09 0.25 23.57
N GLU A 281 -2.98 -1.05 23.82
CA GLU A 281 -1.73 -1.64 24.26
C GLU A 281 -0.69 -1.58 23.14
N ASN A 282 0.55 -1.25 23.47
CA ASN A 282 1.69 -1.24 22.55
C ASN A 282 1.43 -0.45 21.24
N VAL A 283 0.94 0.80 21.34
CA VAL A 283 0.59 1.65 20.19
C VAL A 283 1.70 1.77 19.13
N LEU A 284 2.97 1.78 19.53
CA LEU A 284 4.10 1.84 18.58
C LEU A 284 4.34 0.51 17.84
N GLN A 285 4.03 -0.62 18.47
CA GLN A 285 4.03 -1.92 17.78
C GLN A 285 2.87 -1.98 16.78
N CYS A 286 1.69 -1.45 17.16
CA CYS A 286 0.55 -1.29 16.27
C CYS A 286 0.92 -0.43 15.04
N LYS A 287 1.53 0.75 15.25
CA LYS A 287 2.08 1.59 14.18
C LYS A 287 3.02 0.79 13.25
N THR A 288 3.92 0.01 13.83
CA THR A 288 4.88 -0.80 13.07
C THR A 288 4.17 -1.84 12.20
N ALA A 289 3.19 -2.55 12.76
CA ALA A 289 2.38 -3.53 12.04
C ALA A 289 1.63 -2.89 10.85
N LEU A 290 1.02 -1.72 11.04
CA LEU A 290 0.32 -0.99 9.99
C LEU A 290 1.24 -0.52 8.86
N LYS A 291 2.45 -0.06 9.21
CA LYS A 291 3.48 0.29 8.21
C LYS A 291 3.97 -0.94 7.45
N SER A 292 4.21 -2.05 8.16
CA SER A 292 4.72 -3.30 7.58
C SER A 292 3.76 -3.92 6.56
N THR A 293 2.45 -3.71 6.75
CA THR A 293 1.38 -4.17 5.86
C THR A 293 0.99 -3.12 4.82
N ALA A 294 1.66 -1.96 4.82
CA ALA A 294 1.37 -0.81 3.97
C ALA A 294 -0.09 -0.33 3.99
N LEU A 295 -0.81 -0.62 5.08
CA LEU A 295 -2.13 -0.04 5.39
C LEU A 295 -2.01 1.40 5.87
N ALA A 296 -0.85 1.77 6.40
CA ALA A 296 -0.48 3.13 6.76
C ALA A 296 0.94 3.45 6.28
N TYR A 297 1.21 4.73 6.05
CA TYR A 297 2.52 5.23 5.66
C TYR A 297 2.96 6.38 6.56
N SER A 298 4.24 6.75 6.46
CA SER A 298 4.76 7.95 7.11
C SER A 298 4.97 9.01 6.03
N ASP A 299 4.38 10.18 6.22
CA ASP A 299 4.64 11.33 5.36
C ASP A 299 6.04 11.91 5.57
N GLU A 300 6.37 12.98 4.85
CA GLU A 300 7.64 13.71 4.97
C GLU A 300 7.90 14.29 6.37
N HIS A 301 6.84 14.47 7.17
CA HIS A 301 6.90 14.93 8.56
C HIS A 301 6.86 13.76 9.57
N ASN A 302 7.00 12.53 9.08
CA ASN A 302 6.97 11.28 9.84
C ASN A 302 5.66 11.06 10.63
N ARG A 303 4.56 11.65 10.15
CA ARG A 303 3.21 11.42 10.67
C ARG A 303 2.64 10.16 10.04
N LEU A 304 2.01 9.33 10.87
CA LEU A 304 1.35 8.10 10.44
C LEU A 304 0.02 8.46 9.78
N LYS A 305 -0.07 8.27 8.46
CA LYS A 305 -1.26 8.55 7.64
C LYS A 305 -1.81 7.28 6.99
N VAL A 306 -3.07 7.35 6.59
CA VAL A 306 -3.79 6.31 5.86
C VAL A 306 -4.34 6.95 4.59
N LEU A 307 -4.26 6.27 3.45
CA LEU A 307 -4.76 6.81 2.18
C LEU A 307 -6.28 6.92 2.20
N MET A 308 -6.82 7.97 1.58
CA MET A 308 -8.24 8.30 1.51
C MET A 308 -9.12 7.09 1.16
N PRO A 309 -8.83 6.25 0.15
CA PRO A 309 -9.68 5.09 -0.11
C PRO A 309 -9.71 4.07 1.03
N ILE A 310 -8.58 3.85 1.72
CA ILE A 310 -8.55 2.97 2.89
C ILE A 310 -9.36 3.60 4.04
N ARG A 311 -9.27 4.92 4.21
CA ARG A 311 -10.02 5.67 5.24
C ARG A 311 -11.52 5.56 5.03
N GLU A 312 -11.99 5.75 3.80
CA GLU A 312 -13.41 5.66 3.45
C GLU A 312 -13.95 4.24 3.63
N TYR A 313 -13.20 3.23 3.16
CA TYR A 313 -13.55 1.83 3.36
C TYR A 313 -13.73 1.48 4.85
N LEU A 314 -12.79 1.91 5.70
CA LEU A 314 -12.84 1.64 7.14
C LEU A 314 -14.00 2.37 7.83
N GLN A 315 -14.28 3.61 7.45
CA GLN A 315 -15.39 4.36 8.05
C GLN A 315 -16.75 3.70 7.77
N GLN A 316 -16.91 3.06 6.61
CA GLN A 316 -18.13 2.31 6.25
C GLN A 316 -18.21 0.94 6.93
N HIS A 317 -17.11 0.19 6.97
CA HIS A 317 -17.15 -1.24 7.36
C HIS A 317 -16.69 -1.50 8.81
N GLN A 318 -15.79 -0.68 9.32
CA GLN A 318 -15.10 -0.88 10.61
C GLN A 318 -14.79 0.47 11.31
N PRO A 319 -15.82 1.26 11.67
CA PRO A 319 -15.61 2.54 12.34
C PRO A 319 -14.93 2.35 13.70
N PRO A 320 -14.17 3.35 14.19
CA PRO A 320 -13.49 3.25 15.47
C PRO A 320 -14.49 3.23 16.63
N GLY A 321 -14.14 2.49 17.69
CA GLY A 321 -14.96 2.46 18.90
C GLY A 321 -14.95 3.80 19.63
N ASP A 322 -16.11 4.20 20.16
CA ASP A 322 -16.32 5.50 20.81
C ASP A 322 -15.28 5.84 21.88
N ASN A 323 -14.84 4.86 22.67
CA ASN A 323 -13.85 5.08 23.72
C ASN A 323 -12.50 5.59 23.18
N LEU A 324 -12.07 5.13 22.00
CA LEU A 324 -10.84 5.59 21.35
C LEU A 324 -11.00 7.05 20.90
N VAL A 325 -12.12 7.34 20.25
CA VAL A 325 -12.44 8.67 19.73
C VAL A 325 -12.59 9.68 20.88
N GLN A 326 -13.25 9.29 21.98
CA GLN A 326 -13.38 10.11 23.20
C GLN A 326 -12.03 10.40 23.86
N SER A 327 -11.12 9.42 23.91
CA SER A 327 -9.79 9.63 24.46
C SER A 327 -9.01 10.67 23.65
N LEU A 328 -9.10 10.59 22.32
CA LEU A 328 -8.47 11.55 21.42
C LEU A 328 -9.15 12.94 21.48
N LEU A 329 -10.48 12.99 21.60
CA LEU A 329 -11.22 14.23 21.80
C LEU A 329 -10.75 14.95 23.06
N LYS A 330 -10.69 14.23 24.19
CA LYS A 330 -10.20 14.79 25.47
C LYS A 330 -8.77 15.34 25.32
N TYR A 331 -7.90 14.61 24.64
CA TYR A 331 -6.54 15.04 24.37
C TYR A 331 -6.49 16.35 23.57
N PHE A 332 -7.27 16.48 22.51
CA PHE A 332 -7.35 17.72 21.74
C PHE A 332 -7.99 18.87 22.53
N GLU A 333 -9.01 18.61 23.35
CA GLU A 333 -9.58 19.62 24.24
C GLU A 333 -8.55 20.14 25.26
N GLU A 334 -7.76 19.26 25.87
CA GLU A 334 -6.68 19.65 26.79
C GLU A 334 -5.61 20.49 26.08
N MET A 335 -5.23 20.11 24.85
CA MET A 335 -4.29 20.89 24.02
C MET A 335 -4.81 22.30 23.73
N LEU A 336 -6.09 22.42 23.37
CA LEU A 336 -6.72 23.70 23.08
C LEU A 336 -6.90 24.56 24.35
N LYS A 337 -7.32 23.96 25.47
CA LYS A 337 -7.43 24.65 26.77
C LYS A 337 -6.08 25.23 27.19
N PHE A 338 -5.02 24.43 27.09
CA PHE A 338 -3.66 24.90 27.38
C PHE A 338 -3.26 26.09 26.48
N TYR A 339 -3.56 26.03 25.18
CA TYR A 339 -3.29 27.16 24.29
C TYR A 339 -4.06 28.43 24.69
N VAL A 340 -5.33 28.32 25.07
CA VAL A 340 -6.17 29.46 25.50
C VAL A 340 -5.64 30.06 26.79
N GLU A 341 -5.30 29.23 27.79
CA GLU A 341 -4.83 29.67 29.11
C GLU A 341 -3.47 30.38 29.06
N TYR A 342 -2.56 29.90 28.21
CA TYR A 342 -1.18 30.40 28.14
C TYR A 342 -0.90 31.28 26.91
N ARG A 343 -1.94 31.75 26.21
CA ARG A 343 -1.81 32.51 24.96
C ARG A 343 -0.88 33.72 25.12
N GLY A 344 0.13 33.82 24.26
CA GLY A 344 1.10 34.93 24.28
C GLY A 344 2.31 34.70 25.18
N THR A 345 2.40 33.54 25.86
CA THR A 345 3.59 33.13 26.61
C THR A 345 4.51 32.23 25.77
N GLN A 346 5.78 32.12 26.16
CA GLN A 346 6.75 31.20 25.52
C GLN A 346 6.28 29.73 25.58
N SER A 347 5.45 29.36 26.55
CA SER A 347 4.89 28.01 26.73
C SER A 347 4.00 27.56 25.57
N THR A 348 3.47 28.48 24.77
CA THR A 348 2.61 28.15 23.60
C THR A 348 3.39 27.99 22.28
N SER A 349 4.70 28.28 22.29
CA SER A 349 5.54 28.22 21.09
C SER A 349 5.59 26.83 20.46
N SER A 350 5.55 25.77 21.28
CA SER A 350 5.50 24.38 20.83
C SER A 350 4.07 23.86 20.61
N THR A 351 3.06 24.49 21.20
CA THR A 351 1.64 24.10 21.08
C THR A 351 1.03 24.55 19.75
N ILE A 352 1.32 25.77 19.29
CA ILE A 352 0.75 26.30 18.04
C ILE A 352 1.08 25.42 16.83
N PRO A 353 2.35 25.01 16.60
CA PRO A 353 2.67 24.10 15.50
C PRO A 353 1.91 22.78 15.58
N ARG A 354 1.71 22.23 16.79
CA ARG A 354 0.97 20.97 17.00
C ARG A 354 -0.52 21.10 16.72
N ILE A 355 -1.13 22.23 17.07
CA ILE A 355 -2.52 22.53 16.72
C ILE A 355 -2.64 22.65 15.20
N LYS A 356 -1.72 23.39 14.55
CA LYS A 356 -1.71 23.53 13.09
C LYS A 356 -1.56 22.19 12.38
N SER A 357 -0.66 21.32 12.85
CA SER A 357 -0.44 19.99 12.26
C SER A 357 -1.55 18.98 12.53
N ASN A 358 -2.52 19.31 13.39
CA ASN A 358 -3.68 18.47 13.72
C ASN A 358 -4.99 19.21 13.42
N PHE A 359 -4.99 20.25 12.58
CA PHE A 359 -6.15 21.12 12.38
C PHE A 359 -7.37 20.35 11.89
N MET A 360 -7.22 19.54 10.83
CA MET A 360 -8.31 18.72 10.28
C MET A 360 -8.68 17.60 11.23
N ASN A 361 -7.71 17.04 11.96
CA ASN A 361 -7.99 16.05 13.01
C ASN A 361 -8.89 16.63 14.11
N ILE A 362 -8.54 17.81 14.62
CA ILE A 362 -9.30 18.53 15.66
C ILE A 362 -10.71 18.83 15.14
N GLN A 363 -10.82 19.35 13.92
CA GLN A 363 -12.11 19.65 13.30
C GLN A 363 -13.00 18.39 13.22
N ASN A 364 -12.47 17.28 12.69
CA ASN A 364 -13.22 16.03 12.51
C ASN A 364 -13.67 15.43 13.85
N ILE A 365 -12.77 15.38 14.83
CA ILE A 365 -13.06 14.78 16.15
C ILE A 365 -14.05 15.64 16.95
N LEU A 366 -13.96 16.98 16.85
CA LEU A 366 -14.96 17.88 17.44
C LEU A 366 -16.33 17.73 16.78
N GLN A 367 -16.39 17.65 15.45
CA GLN A 367 -17.64 17.41 14.73
C GLN A 367 -18.30 16.09 15.15
N TRP A 368 -17.52 15.02 15.30
CA TRP A 368 -18.01 13.75 15.84
C TRP A 368 -18.56 13.93 17.26
N GLY A 369 -17.83 14.60 18.15
CA GLY A 369 -18.26 14.84 19.53
C GLY A 369 -19.54 15.68 19.64
N LEU A 370 -19.76 16.63 18.73
CA LEU A 370 -20.98 17.42 18.64
C LEU A 370 -22.20 16.58 18.21
N LYS A 371 -22.02 15.68 17.23
CA LYS A 371 -23.09 14.76 16.80
C LYS A 371 -23.52 13.83 17.92
N GLN A 372 -22.60 13.33 18.74
CA GLN A 372 -22.90 12.46 19.88
C GLN A 372 -23.71 13.16 21.00
N LYS A 373 -23.62 14.50 21.10
CA LYS A 373 -24.34 15.29 22.10
C LYS A 373 -25.72 15.77 21.65
N GLN A 374 -26.08 15.58 20.38
CA GLN A 374 -27.45 15.83 19.92
C GLN A 374 -28.35 14.69 20.44
N PRO A 375 -29.37 14.97 21.25
CA PRO A 375 -30.33 13.94 21.62
C PRO A 375 -30.98 13.43 20.33
N VAL A 376 -31.05 12.10 20.17
CA VAL A 376 -31.90 11.47 19.16
C VAL A 376 -33.31 11.99 19.45
N LEU A 377 -33.79 12.92 18.63
CA LEU A 377 -35.20 13.28 18.59
C LEU A 377 -35.91 12.02 18.09
N SER A 378 -36.30 11.16 19.02
CA SER A 378 -37.23 10.07 18.76
C SER A 378 -38.51 10.72 18.24
N ASN A 379 -38.76 10.58 16.94
CA ASN A 379 -40.05 10.89 16.34
C ASN A 379 -41.10 10.03 17.07
N SER A 380 -41.89 10.69 17.92
CA SER A 380 -43.13 10.17 18.51
C SER A 380 -44.25 10.16 17.50
#